data_AF-A0AAQ3PSG8-F1
#
_entry.id   AF-A0AAQ3PSG8-F1
#
_cell.length_a   1.000
_cell.length_b   1.000
_cell.length_c   1.000
_cell.angle_alpha   90.00
_cell.angle_beta   90.00
_cell.angle_gamma   90.00
#
_symmetry.space_group_name_H-M   'P 1'
#
loop_
_entity.id
_entity.type
_entity.pdbx_description
1 polymer ?
#
loop_
_entity_poly.entity_id
_entity_poly.type
_entity_poly.pdbx_seq_one_letter_code
_entity_poly.pdbx_strand_id
1 'polypeptide(L)'
;MQPAGHQVTWDEIRAAFRAHYLPPSLIELKQWEFRALQQGNMSVLEYVQAFIRLSQYSPEDVDTDPRRAARQLGGFDPTLLTHLGRRYGSFTELVDVAIDMEHRLREAHEDQQRKRLASTPPSSTSQRQRVEHQFPLQIFYLEEPQQQEQHSGAQQHMY
;
A
#
# COMPACT_ATOMS: atom_id res chain seq x y z
N MET A 1 -31.70 -34.87 -18.62
CA MET A 1 -31.26 -36.04 -19.41
C MET A 1 -30.63 -35.53 -20.68
N GLN A 2 -29.33 -35.76 -20.90
CA GLN A 2 -28.68 -35.40 -22.17
C GLN A 2 -29.13 -36.39 -23.27
N PRO A 3 -29.33 -35.93 -24.52
CA PRO A 3 -29.79 -36.78 -25.61
C PRO A 3 -28.72 -37.80 -26.01
N ALA A 4 -29.15 -38.97 -26.51
CA ALA A 4 -28.25 -40.02 -26.97
C ALA A 4 -27.42 -39.53 -28.17
N GLY A 5 -26.10 -39.65 -28.09
CA GLY A 5 -25.15 -39.15 -29.10
C GLY A 5 -24.59 -37.76 -28.83
N HIS A 6 -24.96 -37.12 -27.71
CA HIS A 6 -24.38 -35.83 -27.29
C HIS A 6 -22.89 -35.99 -26.96
N GLN A 7 -22.02 -35.38 -27.77
CA GLN A 7 -20.61 -35.27 -27.45
C GLN A 7 -20.41 -34.05 -26.56
N VAL A 8 -20.05 -34.30 -25.30
CA VAL A 8 -19.74 -33.23 -24.36
C VAL A 8 -18.56 -32.44 -24.89
N THR A 9 -18.80 -31.16 -25.16
CA THR A 9 -17.74 -30.25 -25.64
C THR A 9 -16.92 -29.73 -24.46
N TRP A 10 -15.71 -29.25 -24.74
CA TRP A 10 -14.87 -28.63 -23.71
C TRP A 10 -15.54 -27.39 -23.09
N ASP A 11 -16.32 -26.63 -23.87
CA ASP A 11 -17.03 -25.45 -23.38
C ASP A 11 -18.15 -25.81 -22.41
N GLU A 12 -18.85 -26.94 -22.62
CA GLU A 12 -19.86 -27.45 -21.68
C GLU A 12 -19.24 -27.88 -20.36
N ILE A 13 -18.09 -28.55 -20.40
CA ILE A 13 -17.34 -28.93 -19.18
C ILE A 13 -16.93 -27.67 -18.42
N ARG A 14 -16.36 -26.69 -19.13
CA ARG A 14 -15.95 -25.42 -18.52
C ARG A 14 -17.15 -24.67 -17.92
N ALA A 15 -18.27 -24.62 -18.62
CA ALA A 15 -19.49 -23.95 -18.13
C ALA A 15 -20.07 -24.64 -16.90
N ALA A 16 -20.18 -25.98 -16.91
CA ALA A 16 -20.67 -26.76 -15.79
C ALA A 16 -19.75 -26.63 -14.56
N PHE A 17 -18.43 -26.68 -14.77
CA PHE A 17 -17.45 -26.45 -13.71
C PHE A 17 -17.59 -25.05 -13.12
N ARG A 18 -17.70 -24.01 -13.96
CA ARG A 18 -17.88 -22.63 -13.49
C ARG A 18 -19.18 -22.49 -12.70
N ALA A 19 -20.30 -23.03 -13.19
CA ALA A 19 -21.58 -22.97 -12.49
C ALA A 19 -21.55 -23.68 -11.12
N HIS A 20 -20.78 -24.76 -11.00
CA HIS A 20 -20.69 -25.52 -9.75
C HIS A 20 -19.76 -24.89 -8.71
N TYR A 21 -18.60 -24.37 -9.14
CA TYR A 21 -17.55 -23.87 -8.24
C TYR A 21 -17.47 -22.35 -8.13
N LEU A 22 -18.14 -21.60 -9.01
CA LEU A 22 -18.21 -20.15 -8.96
C LEU A 22 -19.66 -19.71 -8.75
N PRO A 23 -20.09 -19.54 -7.49
CA PRO A 23 -21.39 -18.98 -7.17
C PRO A 23 -21.56 -17.59 -7.82
N PRO A 24 -22.78 -17.23 -8.27
CA PRO A 24 -23.03 -15.92 -8.87
C PRO A 24 -22.55 -14.75 -8.01
N SER A 25 -22.79 -14.79 -6.70
CA SER A 25 -22.35 -13.76 -5.76
C SER A 25 -20.82 -13.62 -5.67
N LEU A 26 -20.07 -14.71 -5.87
CA LEU A 26 -18.61 -14.66 -5.93
C LEU A 26 -18.16 -13.95 -7.21
N ILE A 27 -18.80 -14.24 -8.33
CA ILE A 27 -18.50 -13.59 -9.60
C ILE A 27 -18.79 -12.09 -9.48
N GLU A 28 -19.96 -11.71 -8.95
CA GLU A 28 -20.31 -10.31 -8.70
C GLU A 28 -19.30 -9.60 -7.79
N LEU A 29 -18.87 -10.24 -6.71
CA LEU A 29 -17.82 -9.71 -5.83
C LEU A 29 -16.51 -9.48 -6.60
N LYS A 30 -16.09 -10.43 -7.44
CA LYS A 30 -14.87 -10.30 -8.25
C LYS A 30 -14.99 -9.24 -9.34
N GLN A 31 -16.17 -9.06 -9.93
CA GLN A 31 -16.43 -7.95 -10.85
C GLN A 31 -16.37 -6.61 -10.13
N TRP A 32 -16.89 -6.52 -8.90
CA TRP A 32 -16.77 -5.31 -8.09
C TRP A 32 -15.31 -5.00 -7.74
N GLU A 33 -14.54 -6.01 -7.31
CA GLU A 33 -13.09 -5.89 -7.08
C GLU A 33 -12.37 -5.40 -8.35
N PHE A 34 -12.72 -5.92 -9.53
CA PHE A 34 -12.14 -5.50 -10.80
C PHE A 34 -12.45 -4.03 -11.11
N ARG A 35 -13.71 -3.61 -10.96
CA ARG A 35 -14.14 -2.22 -11.20
C ARG A 35 -13.56 -1.23 -10.20
N ALA A 36 -13.24 -1.68 -8.98
CA ALA A 36 -12.61 -0.88 -7.94
C ALA A 36 -11.08 -0.93 -7.95
N LEU A 37 -10.44 -1.67 -8.87
CA LEU A 37 -9.00 -1.88 -8.88
C LEU A 37 -8.24 -0.60 -9.28
N GLN A 38 -7.44 -0.08 -8.34
CA GLN A 38 -6.54 1.08 -8.54
C GLN A 38 -5.10 0.67 -8.18
N GLN A 39 -4.06 1.31 -8.75
CA GLN A 39 -2.67 0.97 -8.41
C GLN A 39 -2.40 1.22 -6.92
N GLY A 40 -2.80 2.40 -6.42
CA GLY A 40 -2.54 2.78 -5.03
C GLY A 40 -1.05 2.65 -4.70
N ASN A 41 -0.72 1.85 -3.69
CA ASN A 41 0.66 1.60 -3.24
C ASN A 41 1.32 0.39 -3.93
N MET A 42 0.66 -0.27 -4.88
CA MET A 42 1.23 -1.41 -5.62
C MET A 42 2.26 -0.90 -6.64
N SER A 43 3.27 -1.72 -6.92
CA SER A 43 4.05 -1.52 -8.14
C SER A 43 3.20 -1.69 -9.39
N VAL A 44 3.62 -1.08 -10.50
CA VAL A 44 2.99 -1.27 -11.82
C VAL A 44 2.83 -2.76 -12.14
N LEU A 45 3.82 -3.60 -11.83
CA LEU A 45 3.79 -5.03 -12.11
C LEU A 45 2.71 -5.76 -11.29
N GLU A 46 2.66 -5.52 -9.98
CA GLU A 46 1.66 -6.14 -9.10
C GLU A 46 0.24 -5.74 -9.50
N TYR A 47 0.08 -4.47 -9.87
CA TYR A 47 -1.19 -3.97 -10.35
C TYR A 47 -1.62 -4.65 -11.66
N VAL A 48 -0.71 -4.79 -12.63
CA VAL A 48 -0.99 -5.50 -13.90
C VAL A 48 -1.34 -6.97 -13.65
N GLN A 49 -0.67 -7.63 -12.72
CA GLN A 49 -1.00 -9.00 -12.33
C GLN A 49 -2.39 -9.10 -11.70
N ALA A 50 -2.76 -8.16 -10.83
CA ALA A 50 -4.09 -8.08 -10.25
C ALA A 50 -5.17 -7.84 -11.32
N PHE A 51 -4.89 -6.96 -12.28
CA PHE A 51 -5.75 -6.70 -13.43
C PHE A 51 -6.01 -7.96 -14.25
N ILE A 52 -4.95 -8.67 -14.68
CA ILE A 52 -5.07 -9.91 -15.45
C ILE A 52 -5.88 -10.94 -14.67
N ARG A 53 -5.57 -11.12 -13.38
CA ARG A 53 -6.26 -12.09 -12.53
C ARG A 53 -7.75 -11.78 -12.34
N LEU A 54 -8.13 -10.51 -12.27
CA LEU A 54 -9.52 -10.10 -12.05
C LEU A 54 -10.32 -9.99 -13.36
N SER A 55 -9.65 -9.67 -14.47
CA SER A 55 -10.26 -9.52 -15.81
C SER A 55 -11.06 -10.75 -16.26
N GLN A 56 -10.63 -11.96 -15.87
CA GLN A 56 -11.30 -13.22 -16.22
C GLN A 56 -12.73 -13.36 -15.65
N TYR A 57 -13.08 -12.58 -14.63
CA TYR A 57 -14.41 -12.59 -14.01
C TYR A 57 -15.34 -11.55 -14.62
N SER A 58 -14.81 -10.63 -15.43
CA SER A 58 -15.59 -9.60 -16.09
C SER A 58 -15.17 -9.37 -17.54
N PRO A 59 -15.30 -10.38 -18.42
CA PRO A 59 -14.93 -10.24 -19.82
C PRO A 59 -15.70 -9.11 -20.52
N GLU A 60 -16.92 -8.80 -20.07
CA GLU A 60 -17.73 -7.69 -20.56
C GLU A 60 -17.16 -6.31 -20.18
N ASP A 61 -16.43 -6.22 -19.07
CA ASP A 61 -15.80 -4.98 -18.59
C ASP A 61 -14.36 -4.82 -19.09
N VAL A 62 -13.77 -5.86 -19.69
CA VAL A 62 -12.41 -5.82 -20.24
C VAL A 62 -12.48 -5.27 -21.64
N ASP A 63 -12.28 -3.96 -21.74
CA ASP A 63 -12.27 -3.31 -23.04
C ASP A 63 -11.03 -3.68 -23.85
N THR A 64 -11.22 -4.00 -25.13
CA THR A 64 -10.11 -4.26 -26.07
C THR A 64 -9.48 -2.98 -26.59
N ASP A 65 -10.14 -1.82 -26.39
CA ASP A 65 -9.57 -0.51 -26.71
C ASP A 65 -8.49 -0.13 -25.67
N PRO A 66 -7.22 0.05 -26.08
CA PRO A 66 -6.13 0.41 -25.17
C PRO A 66 -6.36 1.72 -24.41
N ARG A 67 -7.21 2.64 -24.90
CA ARG A 67 -7.61 3.88 -24.20
C ARG A 67 -8.71 3.70 -23.16
N ARG A 68 -9.57 2.69 -23.32
CA ARG A 68 -10.55 2.31 -22.30
C ARG A 68 -9.91 1.38 -21.29
N ALA A 69 -9.06 0.45 -21.71
CA ALA A 69 -8.11 -0.22 -20.81
C ALA A 69 -7.32 0.82 -20.01
N ALA A 70 -6.74 1.86 -20.62
CA ALA A 70 -6.04 2.94 -19.92
C ALA A 70 -6.89 3.86 -19.02
N ARG A 71 -8.22 3.81 -19.13
CA ARG A 71 -9.14 4.48 -18.20
C ARG A 71 -9.68 3.53 -17.13
N GLN A 72 -9.81 2.24 -17.45
CA GLN A 72 -9.95 1.14 -16.50
C GLN A 72 -8.69 0.98 -15.64
N LEU A 73 -7.53 1.41 -16.16
CA LEU A 73 -6.28 1.70 -15.45
C LEU A 73 -6.43 2.91 -14.51
N GLY A 74 -7.60 3.05 -13.90
CA GLY A 74 -8.09 4.16 -13.08
C GLY A 74 -7.29 4.31 -11.79
N GLY A 75 -6.02 4.65 -11.93
CA GLY A 75 -5.16 5.03 -10.83
C GLY A 75 -3.75 4.51 -10.98
N PHE A 76 -3.14 4.51 -12.18
CA PHE A 76 -1.67 4.68 -12.18
C PHE A 76 -1.36 5.91 -11.32
N ASP A 77 -0.28 5.85 -10.54
CA ASP A 77 0.09 6.95 -9.67
C ASP A 77 0.07 8.29 -10.46
N PRO A 78 -0.53 9.38 -9.94
CA PRO A 78 -0.65 10.64 -10.67
C PRO A 78 0.69 11.19 -11.19
N THR A 79 1.78 10.92 -10.46
CA THR A 79 3.14 11.26 -10.88
C THR A 79 3.51 10.46 -12.12
N LEU A 80 3.30 9.15 -12.08
CA LEU A 80 3.55 8.25 -13.22
C LEU A 80 2.71 8.65 -14.44
N LEU A 81 1.43 8.95 -14.27
CA LEU A 81 0.53 9.40 -15.35
C LEU A 81 1.00 10.68 -16.04
N THR A 82 1.54 11.63 -15.27
CA THR A 82 2.08 12.89 -15.82
C THR A 82 3.24 12.60 -16.79
N HIS A 83 4.08 11.62 -16.47
CA HIS A 83 5.21 11.22 -17.31
C HIS A 83 4.80 10.34 -18.50
N LEU A 84 3.70 9.59 -18.38
CA LEU A 84 3.17 8.72 -19.43
C LEU A 84 2.34 9.45 -20.50
N GLY A 85 2.30 10.78 -20.53
CA GLY A 85 1.38 11.65 -21.29
C GLY A 85 1.28 11.53 -22.82
N ARG A 86 1.75 10.44 -23.43
CA ARG A 86 1.59 10.10 -24.85
C ARG A 86 0.49 9.05 -25.06
N ARG A 87 0.09 8.84 -26.32
CA ARG A 87 -0.78 7.71 -26.72
C ARG A 87 0.06 6.45 -26.93
N TYR A 88 -0.47 5.30 -26.53
CA TYR A 88 0.15 3.98 -26.72
C TYR A 88 -0.65 3.15 -27.73
N GLY A 89 0.05 2.34 -28.53
CA GLY A 89 -0.55 1.48 -29.56
C GLY A 89 -1.08 0.15 -29.01
N SER A 90 -0.62 -0.28 -27.83
CA SER A 90 -1.09 -1.50 -27.16
C SER A 90 -1.00 -1.40 -25.64
N PHE A 91 -1.70 -2.31 -24.94
CA PHE A 91 -1.61 -2.44 -23.49
C PHE A 91 -0.19 -2.84 -23.04
N THR A 92 0.45 -3.77 -23.75
CA THR A 92 1.82 -4.20 -23.46
C THR A 92 2.81 -3.03 -23.54
N GLU A 93 2.72 -2.23 -24.60
CA GLU A 93 3.58 -1.04 -24.75
C GLU A 93 3.42 -0.05 -23.59
N LEU A 94 2.18 0.16 -23.12
CA LEU A 94 1.92 1.02 -21.97
C LEU A 94 2.53 0.45 -20.69
N VAL A 95 2.38 -0.85 -20.43
CA VAL A 95 2.93 -1.51 -19.24
C VAL A 95 4.45 -1.46 -19.23
N ASP A 96 5.10 -1.76 -20.36
CA ASP A 96 6.56 -1.73 -20.46
C ASP A 96 7.12 -0.35 -20.13
N VAL A 97 6.50 0.71 -20.66
CA VAL A 97 6.92 2.09 -20.43
C VAL A 97 6.61 2.52 -18.99
N ALA A 98 5.49 2.06 -18.42
CA ALA A 98 5.13 2.34 -17.03
C ALA A 98 6.12 1.70 -16.03
N ILE A 99 6.58 0.47 -16.29
CA ILE A 99 7.59 -0.21 -15.45
C ILE A 99 8.92 0.55 -15.49
N ASP A 100 9.42 0.90 -16.69
CA ASP A 100 10.66 1.67 -16.83
C ASP A 100 10.57 3.03 -16.13
N MET A 101 9.43 3.71 -16.27
CA MET A 101 9.23 5.01 -15.64
C MET A 101 9.12 4.92 -14.11
N GLU A 102 8.44 3.92 -13.57
CA GLU A 102 8.37 3.68 -12.11
C GLU A 102 9.77 3.48 -11.52
N HIS A 103 10.62 2.70 -12.20
CA HIS A 103 12.01 2.48 -11.78
C HIS A 103 12.79 3.80 -11.71
N ARG A 104 12.74 4.60 -12.79
CA ARG A 104 13.44 5.90 -12.85
C ARG A 104 12.99 6.87 -11.76
N LEU A 105 11.69 6.93 -11.48
CA LEU A 105 11.14 7.79 -10.44
C LEU A 105 11.61 7.35 -9.04
N ARG A 106 11.65 6.04 -8.79
CA ARG A 106 12.15 5.48 -7.53
C ARG A 106 13.62 5.82 -7.30
N GLU A 107 14.47 5.60 -8.31
CA GLU A 107 15.89 5.94 -8.24
C GLU A 107 16.12 7.44 -8.00
N ALA A 108 15.40 8.31 -8.73
CA ALA A 108 15.51 9.74 -8.55
C ALA A 108 15.11 10.20 -7.15
N HIS A 109 14.05 9.61 -6.59
CA HIS A 109 13.60 9.89 -5.22
C HIS A 109 14.62 9.44 -4.17
N GLU A 110 15.20 8.25 -4.31
CA GLU A 110 16.26 7.75 -3.43
C GLU A 110 17.52 8.62 -3.48
N ASP A 111 17.96 9.03 -4.67
CA ASP A 111 19.11 9.92 -4.85
C ASP A 111 18.88 11.30 -4.23
N GLN A 112 17.67 11.84 -4.39
CA GLN A 112 17.29 13.11 -3.75
C GLN A 112 17.28 12.97 -2.23
N GLN A 113 16.79 11.86 -1.69
CA GLN A 113 16.82 11.59 -0.24
C GLN A 113 18.25 11.46 0.28
N ARG A 114 19.14 10.75 -0.41
CA ARG A 114 20.56 10.63 -0.07
C ARG A 114 21.26 11.99 -0.03
N LYS A 115 21.03 12.85 -1.03
CA LYS A 115 21.58 14.21 -1.08
C LYS A 115 21.08 15.07 0.09
N ARG A 116 19.79 14.98 0.43
CA ARG A 116 19.21 15.72 1.58
C ARG A 116 19.86 15.32 2.90
N LEU A 117 20.01 14.02 3.14
CA LEU A 117 20.67 13.49 4.34
C LEU A 117 22.15 13.91 4.41
N ALA A 118 22.87 13.92 3.29
CA ALA A 118 24.26 14.37 3.22
C ALA A 118 24.42 15.90 3.40
N SER A 119 23.39 16.69 3.05
CA SER A 119 23.41 18.16 3.16
C SER A 119 22.93 18.71 4.52
N THR A 120 22.50 17.86 5.46
CA THR A 120 22.07 18.32 6.79
C THR A 120 23.32 18.49 7.66
N PRO A 121 23.70 19.71 8.09
CA PRO A 121 24.84 19.88 9.00
C PRO A 121 24.51 19.20 10.34
N PRO A 122 25.50 18.62 11.05
CA PRO A 122 25.26 18.10 12.38
C PRO A 122 24.77 19.25 13.24
N SER A 123 23.58 19.07 13.83
CA SER A 123 23.11 19.91 14.94
C SER A 123 24.19 19.90 16.01
N SER A 124 25.04 20.93 16.02
CA SER A 124 25.99 21.16 17.09
C SER A 124 25.19 21.54 18.33
N THR A 125 24.84 20.54 19.13
CA THR A 125 24.54 20.77 20.55
C THR A 125 25.84 21.24 21.18
N SER A 126 26.06 22.55 21.17
CA SER A 126 27.16 23.19 21.89
C SER A 126 26.93 23.00 23.38
N GLN A 127 27.47 21.90 23.87
CA GLN A 127 27.74 21.63 25.27
C GLN A 127 28.73 22.70 25.76
N ARG A 128 28.22 23.80 26.30
CA ARG A 128 29.06 24.80 26.96
C ARG A 128 29.42 24.27 28.34
N GLN A 129 30.50 23.48 28.41
CA GLN A 129 31.18 23.20 29.66
C GLN A 129 31.84 24.49 30.15
N ARG A 130 31.50 24.93 31.37
CA ARG A 130 32.29 25.92 32.13
C ARG A 130 32.60 25.32 33.50
N VAL A 131 33.80 24.79 33.63
CA VAL A 131 34.55 24.50 34.86
C VAL A 131 35.33 25.79 35.18
N GLU A 132 35.49 26.34 36.36
CA GLU A 132 35.23 26.01 37.76
C GLU A 132 35.08 27.35 38.52
N HIS A 133 34.72 27.37 39.80
CA HIS A 133 35.36 28.15 40.88
C HIS A 133 34.67 27.73 42.19
N GLN A 134 35.37 26.89 42.95
CA GLN A 134 35.00 26.39 44.26
C GLN A 134 35.36 27.43 45.34
N PHE A 135 34.59 27.46 46.44
CA PHE A 135 34.94 27.71 47.87
C PHE A 135 33.81 28.45 48.61
N PRO A 136 33.63 28.28 49.94
CA PRO A 136 33.46 27.04 50.71
C PRO A 136 32.13 27.05 51.50
N LEU A 137 31.82 25.91 52.14
CA LEU A 137 30.63 25.69 52.98
C LEU A 137 30.54 26.63 54.19
N GLN A 138 29.34 27.14 54.47
CA GLN A 138 28.89 27.44 55.84
C GLN A 138 27.38 27.13 55.97
N ILE A 139 27.10 26.26 56.94
CA ILE A 139 25.83 25.68 57.39
C ILE A 139 24.94 26.74 58.04
N PHE A 140 23.63 26.73 57.81
CA PHE A 140 22.61 26.96 58.86
C PHE A 140 21.29 26.27 58.49
N TYR A 141 20.76 25.55 59.48
CA TYR A 141 19.57 24.70 59.50
C TYR A 141 18.27 25.47 59.20
N LEU A 142 17.25 24.74 58.72
CA LEU A 142 15.79 24.85 58.93
C LEU A 142 15.09 24.41 57.64
N GLU A 143 14.04 23.60 57.58
CA GLU A 143 13.32 22.73 58.51
C GLU A 143 12.35 21.98 57.58
N GLU A 144 12.29 20.65 57.63
CA GLU A 144 11.24 19.90 56.93
C GLU A 144 9.89 20.15 57.61
N PRO A 145 8.82 20.35 56.84
CA PRO A 145 7.52 19.85 57.24
C PRO A 145 7.19 18.60 56.43
N GLN A 146 7.23 17.49 57.17
CA GLN A 146 6.42 16.30 56.97
C GLN A 146 5.04 16.58 56.41
N GLN A 147 4.55 15.73 55.48
CA GLN A 147 3.32 14.91 55.62
C GLN A 147 3.47 13.68 54.69
N GLN A 148 3.84 12.51 55.21
CA GLN A 148 2.93 11.47 55.71
C GLN A 148 2.17 10.69 54.61
N GLU A 149 2.91 9.82 53.95
CA GLU A 149 2.81 8.36 54.05
C GLU A 149 1.44 7.67 54.33
N GLN A 150 1.09 6.79 53.36
CA GLN A 150 0.47 5.46 53.48
C GLN A 150 -0.87 5.26 54.22
N HIS A 151 -1.82 4.60 53.55
CA HIS A 151 -2.04 3.14 53.65
C HIS A 151 -3.25 2.80 52.74
N SER A 152 -3.10 1.90 51.77
CA SER A 152 -3.15 0.43 51.93
C SER A 152 -4.44 -0.04 52.60
N GLY A 153 -5.26 -0.80 51.85
CA GLY A 153 -6.43 -1.46 52.42
C GLY A 153 -7.22 -2.26 51.39
N ALA A 154 -6.86 -3.53 51.27
CA ALA A 154 -7.57 -4.55 50.52
C ALA A 154 -8.98 -4.83 51.05
N GLN A 155 -9.87 -5.32 50.19
CA GLN A 155 -10.90 -6.37 50.42
C GLN A 155 -11.76 -6.45 49.14
N GLN A 156 -11.67 -7.49 48.30
CA GLN A 156 -12.30 -8.80 48.43
C GLN A 156 -13.73 -8.76 48.98
N HIS A 157 -14.67 -9.31 48.19
CA HIS A 157 -15.91 -10.05 48.52
C HIS A 157 -16.88 -9.82 47.33
N MET A 158 -16.94 -10.70 46.33
CA MET A 158 -17.72 -11.97 46.32
C MET A 158 -19.05 -11.84 47.07
N TYR A 159 -20.11 -11.51 46.35
CA TYR A 159 -21.28 -12.37 46.10
C TYR A 159 -21.96 -11.94 44.80
#